data_AF-A0A354MUA4-F1
#
_entry.id   AF-A0A354MUA4-F1
#
_cell.length_a   1.000
_cell.length_b   1.000
_cell.length_c   1.000
_cell.angle_alpha   90.00
_cell.angle_beta   90.00
_cell.angle_gamma   90.00
#
_symmetry.space_group_name_H-M   'P 1'
#
loop_
_entity.id
_entity.type
_entity.pdbx_description
1 polymer ?
#
loop_
_entity_poly.entity_id
_entity_poly.type
_entity_poly.pdbx_seq_one_letter_code
_entity_poly.pdbx_strand_id
1 'polypeptide(L)'
;MIRNLNQVTFRCFGSVPSERTQTDRNLFRDDAAALRLSQAEAVIYRAASETRISCGMGMSVLSASTDGENYQRFYLDKPAVLRKGVCFFLEPFQGDATVMVSAQEPPEELGRRAPSSPRVEHQLRVEGIYTFFYQEKEQGFLFSGESHPMTELTYVDQGALHSVVDGQDILLRQGDIVLYGPGQWHMQYADIGVAPRFVTISFDVSGVDLAPLLNRKFTAPQSVAALLQNMLREQEFMDAYSNDIILYQLNLLLLQLRREAAAPKAGKLQTANAVHSENEIIRQAQQFISAHIREKLSVPLVARQVDVSPSYLTALFHKNLQISPGEYIRRIKLQESKQMIRENNLNFTEIAAQLHYSTVHHFSRQFKEKFGITPTEYAKSVR
;
A
#
# COMPACT_ATOMS: atom_id res chain seq x y z
N MET A 1 10.72 4.29 20.81
CA MET A 1 9.80 3.86 21.88
C MET A 1 10.50 3.99 23.22
N ILE A 2 9.82 4.49 24.24
CA ILE A 2 10.33 4.54 25.62
C ILE A 2 10.17 3.16 26.25
N ARG A 3 11.23 2.69 26.94
CA ARG A 3 11.25 1.41 27.65
C ARG A 3 10.95 1.64 29.13
N ASN A 4 10.44 0.60 29.79
CA ASN A 4 10.36 0.56 31.25
C ASN A 4 11.78 0.52 31.84
N LEU A 5 12.03 1.36 32.84
CA LEU A 5 13.28 1.37 33.60
C LEU A 5 13.25 0.25 34.64
N ASN A 6 14.00 -0.83 34.38
CA ASN A 6 14.18 -1.92 35.32
C ASN A 6 15.59 -2.53 35.19
N GLN A 7 15.94 -3.41 36.13
CA GLN A 7 17.27 -4.00 36.20
C GLN A 7 17.67 -4.74 34.91
N VAL A 8 16.72 -5.33 34.18
CA VAL A 8 16.99 -6.09 32.95
C VAL A 8 17.23 -5.15 31.77
N THR A 9 16.33 -4.19 31.57
CA THR A 9 16.38 -3.27 30.42
C THR A 9 17.50 -2.24 30.55
N PHE A 10 17.90 -1.89 31.78
CA PHE A 10 18.91 -0.86 32.06
C PHE A 10 20.30 -1.43 32.35
N ARG A 11 20.46 -2.75 32.42
CA ARG A 11 21.71 -3.42 32.85
C ARG A 11 22.95 -2.94 32.12
N CYS A 12 22.87 -2.57 30.84
CA CYS A 12 24.03 -2.16 30.04
C CYS A 12 24.55 -0.77 30.42
N PHE A 13 23.70 0.07 31.00
CA PHE A 13 24.00 1.47 31.33
C PHE A 13 24.28 1.65 32.82
N GLY A 14 23.72 0.78 33.66
CA GLY A 14 23.66 1.05 35.08
C GLY A 14 22.90 0.01 35.88
N SER A 15 22.42 0.44 37.03
CA SER A 15 21.54 -0.32 37.90
C SER A 15 20.31 0.50 38.29
N VAL A 16 19.25 -0.21 38.67
CA VAL A 16 18.04 0.37 39.21
C VAL A 16 17.95 -0.08 40.68
N PRO A 17 18.03 0.82 41.66
CA PRO A 17 17.95 0.46 43.07
C PRO A 17 16.64 -0.29 43.39
N SER A 18 16.70 -1.23 44.33
CA SER A 18 15.50 -1.97 44.77
C SER A 18 14.50 -1.03 45.45
N GLU A 19 13.20 -1.37 45.42
CA GLU A 19 12.15 -0.55 46.07
C GLU A 19 12.45 -0.26 47.55
N ARG A 20 13.04 -1.22 48.27
CA ARG A 20 13.47 -1.04 49.68
C ARG A 20 14.57 -0.02 49.85
N THR A 21 15.45 0.11 48.86
CA THR A 21 16.53 1.09 48.86
C THR A 21 16.01 2.45 48.41
N GLN A 22 15.04 2.51 47.50
CA GLN A 22 14.45 3.77 47.00
C GLN A 22 13.80 4.62 48.10
N THR A 23 13.28 4.02 49.16
CA THR A 23 12.72 4.72 50.33
C THR A 23 13.78 5.23 51.31
N ASP A 24 15.04 4.84 51.14
CA ASP A 24 16.16 5.32 51.95
C ASP A 24 16.49 6.76 51.54
N ARG A 25 16.19 7.73 52.43
CA ARG A 25 16.48 9.16 52.21
C ARG A 25 17.96 9.42 51.90
N ASN A 26 18.86 8.47 52.19
CA ASN A 26 20.29 8.59 51.93
C ASN A 26 20.71 8.30 50.46
N LEU A 27 19.80 7.86 49.59
CA LEU A 27 20.17 7.47 48.22
C LEU A 27 20.59 8.68 47.37
N PHE A 28 19.98 9.83 47.62
CA PHE A 28 20.38 11.14 47.12
C PHE A 28 20.88 11.93 48.34
N ARG A 29 22.20 12.13 48.44
CA ARG A 29 22.80 12.97 49.48
C ARG A 29 22.30 14.41 49.35
N ASP A 30 22.57 15.24 50.36
CA ASP A 30 22.33 16.70 50.37
C ASP A 30 23.06 17.48 49.24
N ASP A 31 23.80 16.79 48.35
CA ASP A 31 24.57 17.31 47.21
C ASP A 31 23.84 17.17 45.85
N ALA A 32 22.59 16.71 45.82
CA ALA A 32 21.85 16.51 44.58
C ALA A 32 21.47 17.86 43.91
N ALA A 33 21.91 18.05 42.66
CA ALA A 33 21.56 19.21 41.86
C ALA A 33 20.19 18.99 41.19
N ALA A 34 19.29 19.98 41.33
CA ALA A 34 18.01 19.99 40.63
C ALA A 34 18.20 20.52 39.20
N LEU A 35 18.09 19.64 38.21
CA LEU A 35 18.14 19.99 36.80
C LEU A 35 16.72 20.24 36.27
N ARG A 36 16.46 21.48 35.83
CA ARG A 36 15.21 21.82 35.13
C ARG A 36 15.31 21.43 33.66
N LEU A 37 14.33 20.68 33.19
CA LEU A 37 14.23 20.20 31.82
C LEU A 37 13.18 21.02 31.08
N SER A 38 13.54 21.53 29.90
CA SER A 38 12.65 22.25 28.99
C SER A 38 12.60 21.55 27.62
N GLN A 39 11.61 21.91 26.80
CA GLN A 39 11.44 21.33 25.47
C GLN A 39 12.31 21.99 24.38
N ALA A 40 13.24 22.89 24.72
CA ALA A 40 14.01 23.64 23.73
C ALA A 40 15.21 22.84 23.19
N GLU A 41 16.06 22.32 24.08
CA GLU A 41 17.23 21.51 23.74
C GLU A 41 17.59 20.60 24.92
N ALA A 42 18.04 19.39 24.65
CA ALA A 42 18.55 18.48 25.68
C ALA A 42 20.09 18.54 25.71
N VAL A 43 20.64 18.71 26.91
CA VAL A 43 22.09 18.67 27.13
C VAL A 43 22.54 17.21 27.23
N ILE A 44 23.57 16.86 26.47
CA ILE A 44 24.21 15.55 26.49
C ILE A 44 25.34 15.58 27.51
N TYR A 45 25.30 14.64 28.44
CA TYR A 45 26.29 14.46 29.49
C TYR A 45 27.04 13.14 29.32
N ARG A 46 28.27 13.08 29.82
CA ARG A 46 29.01 11.84 30.09
C ARG A 46 29.20 11.69 31.60
N ALA A 47 28.80 10.55 32.15
CA ALA A 47 29.00 10.27 33.57
C ALA A 47 30.50 10.17 33.92
N ALA A 48 31.04 11.14 34.67
CA ALA A 48 32.44 11.15 35.10
C ALA A 48 32.74 10.17 36.26
N SER A 49 31.74 9.95 37.12
CA SER A 49 31.68 8.92 38.16
C SER A 49 30.35 8.16 38.08
N GLU A 50 30.05 7.26 39.02
CA GLU A 50 28.67 6.79 39.18
C GLU A 50 27.75 8.00 39.37
N THR A 51 26.70 8.09 38.57
CA THR A 51 25.76 9.22 38.55
C THR A 51 24.36 8.71 38.89
N ARG A 52 23.81 9.19 39.99
CA ARG A 52 22.47 8.86 40.46
C ARG A 52 21.48 9.88 39.93
N ILE A 53 20.38 9.38 39.39
CA ILE A 53 19.34 10.18 38.76
C ILE A 53 17.99 9.76 39.36
N SER A 54 17.16 10.72 39.79
CA SER A 54 15.76 10.46 40.16
C SER A 54 14.82 11.52 39.58
N CYS A 55 13.59 11.10 39.33
CA CYS A 55 12.52 12.03 39.00
C CYS A 55 12.22 12.95 40.18
N GLY A 56 12.16 14.26 39.91
CA GLY A 56 11.59 15.25 40.81
C GLY A 56 10.12 15.49 40.44
N MET A 57 9.86 16.63 39.82
CA MET A 57 8.51 17.03 39.38
C MET A 57 8.33 16.80 37.88
N GLY A 58 7.13 16.37 37.46
CA GLY A 58 6.82 16.16 36.05
C GLY A 58 7.37 14.84 35.49
N MET A 59 6.87 14.46 34.32
CA MET A 59 7.26 13.22 33.66
C MET A 59 8.57 13.42 32.88
N SER A 60 9.56 12.56 33.12
CA SER A 60 10.90 12.69 32.53
C SER A 60 11.32 11.41 31.80
N VAL A 61 12.14 11.57 30.77
CA VAL A 61 12.73 10.49 29.98
C VAL A 61 14.25 10.53 30.14
N LEU A 62 14.83 9.41 30.56
CA LEU A 62 16.27 9.20 30.57
C LEU A 62 16.68 8.49 29.29
N SER A 63 17.55 9.11 28.50
CA SER A 63 18.17 8.49 27.35
C SER A 63 19.61 8.13 27.66
N ALA A 64 20.02 6.88 27.48
CA ALA A 64 21.37 6.41 27.80
C ALA A 64 22.01 5.66 26.64
N SER A 65 23.32 5.85 26.45
CA SER A 65 24.14 5.22 25.42
C SER A 65 25.54 4.88 25.95
N THR A 66 26.09 3.74 25.53
CA THR A 66 27.48 3.34 25.80
C THR A 66 28.46 3.78 24.71
N ASP A 67 27.97 4.10 23.51
CA ASP A 67 28.78 4.48 22.34
C ASP A 67 28.69 5.98 21.99
N GLY A 68 27.76 6.71 22.62
CA GLY A 68 27.49 8.12 22.34
C GLY A 68 26.59 8.36 21.11
N GLU A 69 26.19 7.32 20.38
CA GLU A 69 25.41 7.39 19.14
C GLU A 69 24.02 6.78 19.31
N ASN A 70 23.94 5.55 19.85
CA ASN A 70 22.72 4.76 19.93
C ASN A 70 22.06 4.87 21.32
N TYR A 71 21.18 5.85 21.49
CA TYR A 71 20.49 6.08 22.76
C TYR A 71 19.24 5.22 22.94
N GLN A 72 19.16 4.53 24.07
CA GLN A 72 17.94 3.88 24.54
C GLN A 72 17.20 4.80 25.51
N ARG A 73 15.90 4.99 25.28
CA ARG A 73 15.04 5.86 26.09
C ARG A 73 14.32 5.06 27.16
N PHE A 74 14.29 5.57 28.38
CA PHE A 74 13.66 4.97 29.55
C PHE A 74 12.74 5.97 30.23
N TYR A 75 11.57 5.52 30.65
CA TYR A 75 10.70 6.34 31.49
C TYR A 75 11.32 6.44 32.87
N LEU A 76 11.63 7.66 33.33
CA LEU A 76 12.27 7.89 34.62
C LEU A 76 11.17 8.07 35.68
N ASP A 77 10.65 6.96 36.19
CA ASP A 77 9.66 6.87 37.28
C ASP A 77 10.27 6.44 38.62
N LYS A 78 11.53 6.01 38.59
CA LYS A 78 12.29 5.54 39.76
C LYS A 78 13.75 5.95 39.65
N PRO A 79 14.50 5.93 40.76
CA PRO A 79 15.93 6.17 40.75
C PRO A 79 16.69 5.25 39.78
N ALA A 80 17.72 5.78 39.13
CA ALA A 80 18.67 5.04 38.30
C ALA A 80 20.10 5.43 38.70
N VAL A 81 21.03 4.48 38.61
CA VAL A 81 22.46 4.74 38.79
C VAL A 81 23.18 4.42 37.49
N LEU A 82 23.68 5.44 36.82
CA LEU A 82 24.52 5.31 35.63
C LEU A 82 25.94 4.95 36.00
N ARG A 83 26.55 4.06 35.22
CA ARG A 83 27.98 3.76 35.32
C ARG A 83 28.82 4.88 34.70
N LYS A 84 30.04 5.05 35.22
CA LYS A 84 31.06 5.93 34.63
C LYS A 84 31.23 5.64 33.14
N GLY A 85 31.33 6.69 32.33
CA GLY A 85 31.54 6.66 30.89
C GLY A 85 30.27 6.62 30.05
N VAL A 86 29.11 6.32 30.64
CA VAL A 86 27.82 6.30 29.92
C VAL A 86 27.43 7.72 29.52
N CYS A 87 27.07 7.88 28.25
CA CYS A 87 26.50 9.11 27.72
C CYS A 87 24.99 9.11 27.99
N PHE A 88 24.45 10.23 28.46
CA PHE A 88 23.03 10.35 28.74
C PHE A 88 22.51 11.76 28.53
N PHE A 89 21.20 11.88 28.32
CA PHE A 89 20.51 13.15 28.39
C PHE A 89 19.11 12.94 28.98
N LEU A 90 18.55 14.02 29.48
CA LEU A 90 17.25 14.05 30.16
C LEU A 90 16.33 15.01 29.41
N GLU A 91 15.11 14.56 29.15
CA GLU A 91 14.07 15.35 28.47
C GLU A 91 12.77 15.27 29.27
N PRO A 92 11.94 16.33 29.30
CA PRO A 92 10.59 16.21 29.81
C PRO A 92 9.75 15.41 28.79
N PHE A 93 8.86 14.54 29.27
CA PHE A 93 7.92 13.84 28.40
C PHE A 93 6.87 14.81 27.83
N GLN A 94 6.34 15.69 28.68
CA GLN A 94 5.44 16.80 28.34
C GLN A 94 5.63 17.93 29.36
N GLY A 95 5.54 19.17 28.90
CA GLY A 95 5.71 20.36 29.74
C GLY A 95 7.12 20.49 30.31
N ASP A 96 7.20 21.09 31.50
CA ASP A 96 8.45 21.23 32.26
C ASP A 96 8.60 20.05 33.23
N ALA A 97 9.83 19.59 33.43
CA ALA A 97 10.15 18.59 34.43
C ALA A 97 11.42 18.95 35.21
N THR A 98 11.59 18.38 36.39
CA THR A 98 12.79 18.53 37.20
C THR A 98 13.32 17.15 37.55
N VAL A 99 14.62 16.96 37.37
CA VAL A 99 15.32 15.71 37.69
C VAL A 99 16.44 16.02 38.68
N MET A 100 16.60 15.17 39.69
CA MET A 100 17.70 15.28 40.64
C MET A 100 18.88 14.45 40.13
N VAL A 101 20.06 15.07 40.09
CA VAL A 101 21.30 14.43 39.67
C VAL A 101 22.33 14.57 40.78
N SER A 102 22.91 13.46 41.24
CA SER A 102 23.98 13.43 42.25
C SER A 102 25.10 12.52 41.77
N ALA A 103 26.33 13.01 41.83
CA ALA A 103 27.53 12.29 41.43
C ALA A 103 28.72 12.81 42.25
N GLN A 104 29.71 11.95 42.51
CA GLN A 104 30.94 12.37 43.19
C GLN A 104 31.75 13.34 42.33
N GLU A 105 31.80 13.09 41.02
CA GLU A 105 32.32 14.01 40.01
C GLU A 105 31.15 14.43 39.10
N PRO A 106 30.93 15.74 38.87
CA PRO A 106 29.82 16.19 38.04
C PRO A 106 29.96 15.64 36.61
N PRO A 107 28.85 15.24 35.96
CA PRO A 107 28.88 14.78 34.58
C PRO A 107 29.45 15.85 33.63
N GLU A 108 30.26 15.40 32.67
CA GLU A 108 30.86 16.26 31.65
C GLU A 108 29.83 16.58 30.55
N GLU A 109 29.62 17.86 30.23
CA GLU A 109 28.76 18.27 29.12
C GLU A 109 29.48 18.05 27.78
N LEU A 110 28.88 17.24 26.90
CA LEU A 110 29.41 16.91 25.57
C LEU A 110 28.81 17.78 24.46
N GLY A 111 27.68 18.44 24.71
CA GLY A 111 26.98 19.28 23.75
C GLY A 111 25.46 19.25 23.93
N ARG A 112 24.74 19.72 22.91
CA ARG A 112 23.28 19.81 22.91
C ARG A 112 22.67 19.12 21.70
N ARG A 113 21.44 18.63 21.86
CA ARG A 113 20.63 18.08 20.77
C ARG A 113 19.26 18.74 20.72
N ALA A 114 18.73 18.80 19.51
CA ALA A 114 17.32 19.08 19.31
C ALA A 114 16.48 18.01 20.03
N PRO A 115 15.34 18.40 20.64
CA PRO A 115 14.41 17.48 21.25
C PRO A 115 13.91 16.48 20.21
N SER A 116 13.70 15.24 20.63
CA SER A 116 13.18 14.22 19.74
C SER A 116 11.95 13.56 20.32
N SER A 117 10.85 13.56 19.56
CA SER A 117 9.59 12.95 20.02
C SER A 117 9.79 11.48 20.39
N PRO A 118 9.37 11.04 21.58
CA PRO A 118 9.36 9.63 21.95
C PRO A 118 8.17 8.86 21.38
N ARG A 119 7.21 9.56 20.76
CA ARG A 119 5.97 8.99 20.24
C ARG A 119 6.28 7.99 19.12
N VAL A 120 5.52 6.91 19.08
CA VAL A 120 5.50 6.00 17.93
C VAL A 120 4.57 6.63 16.91
N GLU A 121 5.08 6.89 15.72
CA GLU A 121 4.33 7.48 14.62
C GLU A 121 4.04 6.42 13.54
N HIS A 122 3.02 6.69 12.74
CA HIS A 122 2.67 5.82 11.62
C HIS A 122 3.71 5.97 10.52
N GLN A 123 4.23 4.84 10.03
CA GLN A 123 5.06 4.82 8.82
C GLN A 123 4.24 4.68 7.55
N LEU A 124 3.03 4.13 7.63
CA LEU A 124 2.09 4.00 6.52
C LEU A 124 0.74 4.49 7.03
N ARG A 125 0.10 5.36 6.26
CA ARG A 125 -1.26 5.81 6.54
C ARG A 125 -2.10 5.78 5.27
N VAL A 126 -3.14 4.97 5.27
CA VAL A 126 -4.26 5.11 4.34
C VAL A 126 -5.07 6.34 4.78
N GLU A 127 -5.13 7.36 3.93
CA GLU A 127 -5.81 8.63 4.23
C GLU A 127 -7.31 8.53 3.96
N GLY A 128 -7.72 7.69 3.00
CA GLY A 128 -9.13 7.48 2.67
C GLY A 128 -9.31 6.41 1.60
N ILE A 129 -10.50 5.82 1.56
CA ILE A 129 -10.93 4.86 0.54
C ILE A 129 -12.06 5.50 -0.26
N TYR A 130 -11.93 5.51 -1.59
CA TYR A 130 -12.94 6.04 -2.52
C TYR A 130 -13.90 4.95 -2.98
N THR A 131 -13.37 3.76 -3.26
CA THR A 131 -14.16 2.61 -3.69
C THR A 131 -13.66 1.35 -3.02
N PHE A 132 -14.59 0.46 -2.70
CA PHE A 132 -14.32 -0.89 -2.22
C PHE A 132 -15.45 -1.77 -2.75
N PHE A 133 -15.17 -2.51 -3.82
CA PHE A 133 -16.17 -3.28 -4.55
C PHE A 133 -15.78 -4.75 -4.61
N TYR A 134 -16.70 -5.62 -4.16
CA TYR A 134 -16.69 -7.03 -4.55
C TYR A 134 -17.43 -7.19 -5.88
N GLN A 135 -16.76 -7.73 -6.88
CA GLN A 135 -17.28 -7.83 -8.23
C GLN A 135 -17.41 -9.29 -8.66
N GLU A 136 -18.63 -9.67 -9.04
CA GLU A 136 -18.90 -10.92 -9.74
C GLU A 136 -19.07 -10.63 -11.23
N LYS A 137 -18.21 -11.22 -12.07
CA LYS A 137 -18.27 -11.01 -13.52
C LYS A 137 -18.53 -12.33 -14.25
N GLU A 138 -19.27 -12.21 -15.34
CA GLU A 138 -19.55 -13.31 -16.26
C GLU A 138 -18.31 -13.69 -17.09
N GLN A 139 -18.39 -14.84 -17.75
CA GLN A 139 -17.38 -15.24 -18.72
C GLN A 139 -17.20 -14.21 -19.83
N GLY A 140 -15.95 -14.04 -20.27
CA GLY A 140 -15.62 -13.03 -21.27
C GLY A 140 -15.66 -11.60 -20.74
N PHE A 141 -15.60 -11.40 -19.42
CA PHE A 141 -15.38 -10.11 -18.80
C PHE A 141 -14.23 -9.35 -19.47
N LEU A 142 -14.45 -8.06 -19.70
CA LEU A 142 -13.46 -7.12 -20.19
C LEU A 142 -13.86 -5.74 -19.70
N PHE A 143 -12.96 -5.12 -18.96
CA PHE A 143 -12.93 -3.72 -18.67
C PHE A 143 -11.94 -3.07 -19.65
N SER A 144 -12.38 -2.07 -20.41
CA SER A 144 -11.59 -1.43 -21.48
C SER A 144 -10.39 -0.63 -20.97
N GLY A 145 -10.40 -0.30 -19.68
CA GLY A 145 -9.33 0.38 -18.98
C GLY A 145 -9.60 1.84 -18.69
N GLU A 146 -8.86 2.37 -17.71
CA GLU A 146 -8.92 3.75 -17.26
C GLU A 146 -7.59 4.19 -16.63
N SER A 147 -7.51 5.47 -16.28
CA SER A 147 -6.45 6.05 -15.45
C SER A 147 -7.09 7.02 -14.47
N HIS A 148 -6.61 7.03 -13.23
CA HIS A 148 -7.22 7.73 -12.11
C HIS A 148 -6.13 8.07 -11.05
N PRO A 149 -6.31 9.07 -10.14
CA PRO A 149 -5.20 9.67 -9.37
C PRO A 149 -4.79 9.01 -8.03
N MET A 150 -5.69 8.30 -7.37
CA MET A 150 -5.46 7.40 -6.22
C MET A 150 -4.58 6.14 -6.49
N THR A 151 -4.31 5.34 -5.47
CA THR A 151 -3.76 3.98 -5.63
C THR A 151 -4.91 3.00 -5.76
N GLU A 152 -4.76 1.93 -6.55
CA GLU A 152 -5.76 0.87 -6.62
C GLU A 152 -5.14 -0.51 -6.33
N LEU A 153 -5.89 -1.33 -5.59
CA LEU A 153 -5.58 -2.74 -5.32
C LEU A 153 -6.65 -3.61 -5.97
N THR A 154 -6.21 -4.69 -6.62
CA THR A 154 -7.08 -5.77 -7.09
C THR A 154 -6.68 -7.10 -6.43
N TYR A 155 -7.66 -7.83 -5.88
CA TYR A 155 -7.48 -9.18 -5.33
C TYR A 155 -8.45 -10.16 -6.01
N VAL A 156 -7.96 -11.30 -6.50
CA VAL A 156 -8.83 -12.33 -7.09
C VAL A 156 -9.27 -13.34 -6.03
N ASP A 157 -10.57 -13.37 -5.76
CA ASP A 157 -11.19 -14.28 -4.80
C ASP A 157 -11.54 -15.64 -5.43
N GLN A 158 -11.99 -15.63 -6.70
CA GLN A 158 -12.29 -16.84 -7.46
C GLN A 158 -11.98 -16.68 -8.95
N GLY A 159 -11.48 -17.74 -9.57
CA GLY A 159 -11.19 -17.78 -11.00
C GLY A 159 -9.83 -17.21 -11.34
N ALA A 160 -9.74 -16.55 -12.48
CA ALA A 160 -8.52 -15.90 -12.96
C ALA A 160 -8.86 -14.59 -13.68
N LEU A 161 -7.99 -13.60 -13.52
CA LEU A 161 -8.14 -12.27 -14.07
C LEU A 161 -6.80 -11.80 -14.64
N HIS A 162 -6.82 -11.35 -15.88
CA HIS A 162 -5.71 -10.62 -16.48
C HIS A 162 -5.84 -9.15 -16.09
N SER A 163 -4.77 -8.60 -15.50
CA SER A 163 -4.63 -7.17 -15.25
C SER A 163 -3.50 -6.63 -16.10
N VAL A 164 -3.84 -5.76 -17.04
CA VAL A 164 -2.87 -5.15 -17.95
C VAL A 164 -2.59 -3.74 -17.45
N VAL A 165 -1.35 -3.46 -17.07
CA VAL A 165 -0.93 -2.15 -16.56
C VAL A 165 0.22 -1.64 -17.38
N ASP A 166 0.08 -0.43 -17.93
CA ASP A 166 1.05 0.14 -18.86
C ASP A 166 1.51 -0.87 -19.93
N GLY A 167 0.56 -1.61 -20.51
CA GLY A 167 0.82 -2.59 -21.57
C GLY A 167 1.37 -3.96 -21.12
N GLN A 168 1.72 -4.15 -19.84
CA GLN A 168 2.16 -5.44 -19.31
C GLN A 168 0.97 -6.24 -18.76
N ASP A 169 0.73 -7.44 -19.28
CA ASP A 169 -0.30 -8.35 -18.76
C ASP A 169 0.20 -9.18 -17.56
N ILE A 170 -0.53 -9.11 -16.46
CA ILE A 170 -0.31 -9.83 -15.22
C ILE A 170 -1.51 -10.76 -14.98
N LEU A 171 -1.30 -12.06 -15.19
CA LEU A 171 -2.30 -13.08 -14.84
C LEU A 171 -2.35 -13.31 -13.32
N LEU A 172 -3.47 -12.93 -12.73
CA LEU A 172 -3.85 -13.17 -11.35
C LEU A 172 -4.73 -14.42 -11.26
N ARG A 173 -4.37 -15.33 -10.36
CA ARG A 173 -5.22 -16.47 -9.99
C ARG A 173 -5.85 -16.21 -8.63
N GLN A 174 -6.80 -17.07 -8.24
CA GLN A 174 -7.35 -17.06 -6.88
C GLN A 174 -6.25 -16.92 -5.81
N GLY A 175 -6.43 -15.93 -4.94
CA GLY A 175 -5.48 -15.57 -3.89
C GLY A 175 -4.43 -14.53 -4.31
N ASP A 176 -4.33 -14.17 -5.60
CA ASP A 176 -3.34 -13.21 -6.06
C ASP A 176 -3.83 -11.75 -5.94
N ILE A 177 -2.89 -10.84 -5.69
CA ILE A 177 -3.05 -9.40 -5.54
C ILE A 177 -2.12 -8.67 -6.52
N VAL A 178 -2.58 -7.53 -7.03
CA VAL A 178 -1.75 -6.51 -7.70
C VAL A 178 -2.15 -5.11 -7.22
N LEU A 179 -1.18 -4.18 -7.24
CA LEU A 179 -1.41 -2.77 -6.97
C LEU A 179 -1.02 -1.92 -8.19
N TYR A 180 -1.83 -0.91 -8.49
CA TYR A 180 -1.61 0.10 -9.51
C TYR A 180 -1.30 1.44 -8.83
N GLY A 181 -0.30 2.15 -9.33
CA GLY A 181 0.06 3.46 -8.82
C GLY A 181 -0.85 4.58 -9.35
N PRO A 182 -0.82 5.76 -8.70
CA PRO A 182 -1.44 6.99 -9.19
C PRO A 182 -1.21 7.26 -10.68
N GLY A 183 -2.29 7.46 -11.42
CA GLY A 183 -2.25 7.85 -12.84
C GLY A 183 -1.82 6.76 -13.81
N GLN A 184 -1.64 5.51 -13.35
CA GLN A 184 -1.30 4.41 -14.24
C GLN A 184 -2.54 3.94 -15.02
N TRP A 185 -2.39 3.89 -16.34
CA TRP A 185 -3.43 3.32 -17.18
C TRP A 185 -3.43 1.81 -17.03
N HIS A 186 -4.60 1.24 -16.72
CA HIS A 186 -4.76 -0.19 -16.56
C HIS A 186 -6.12 -0.66 -17.06
N MET A 187 -6.20 -1.93 -17.44
CA MET A 187 -7.42 -2.60 -17.90
C MET A 187 -7.47 -4.04 -17.39
N GLN A 188 -8.64 -4.67 -17.43
CA GLN A 188 -8.82 -6.02 -16.89
C GLN A 188 -9.65 -6.88 -17.81
N TYR A 189 -9.33 -8.16 -17.92
CA TYR A 189 -10.16 -9.10 -18.68
C TYR A 189 -10.06 -10.52 -18.14
N ALA A 190 -11.03 -11.35 -18.49
CA ALA A 190 -10.99 -12.77 -18.25
C ALA A 190 -10.95 -13.55 -19.57
N ASP A 191 -10.32 -14.71 -19.52
CA ASP A 191 -10.36 -15.68 -20.60
C ASP A 191 -11.80 -16.15 -20.86
N ILE A 192 -12.02 -16.64 -22.09
CA ILE A 192 -13.31 -17.21 -22.47
C ILE A 192 -13.55 -18.46 -21.61
N GLY A 193 -14.76 -18.60 -21.07
CA GLY A 193 -15.10 -19.69 -20.14
C GLY A 193 -14.77 -19.43 -18.68
N VAL A 194 -14.09 -18.32 -18.34
CA VAL A 194 -13.71 -17.98 -16.96
C VAL A 194 -14.59 -16.84 -16.45
N ALA A 195 -15.35 -17.10 -15.39
CA ALA A 195 -16.13 -16.11 -14.65
C ALA A 195 -15.36 -15.71 -13.37
N PRO A 196 -14.69 -14.53 -13.33
CA PRO A 196 -13.90 -14.13 -12.18
C PRO A 196 -14.74 -13.46 -11.09
N ARG A 197 -14.30 -13.64 -9.84
CA ARG A 197 -14.73 -12.84 -8.69
C ARG A 197 -13.53 -12.18 -8.06
N PHE A 198 -13.60 -10.87 -7.87
CA PHE A 198 -12.47 -10.10 -7.40
C PHE A 198 -12.90 -8.86 -6.63
N VAL A 199 -11.99 -8.38 -5.79
CA VAL A 199 -12.13 -7.16 -5.01
C VAL A 199 -11.30 -6.06 -5.65
N THR A 200 -11.87 -4.87 -5.77
CA THR A 200 -11.16 -3.64 -6.15
C THR A 200 -11.26 -2.63 -5.01
N ILE A 201 -10.13 -2.05 -4.60
CA ILE A 201 -10.07 -1.00 -3.58
C ILE A 201 -9.24 0.17 -4.11
N SER A 202 -9.82 1.36 -4.18
CA SER A 202 -9.11 2.57 -4.59
C SER A 202 -8.97 3.54 -3.41
N PHE A 203 -7.75 3.99 -3.10
CA PHE A 203 -7.43 4.68 -1.85
C PHE A 203 -6.22 5.62 -1.97
N ASP A 204 -6.15 6.59 -1.06
CA ASP A 204 -4.98 7.43 -0.86
C ASP A 204 -4.11 6.91 0.28
N VAL A 205 -2.79 7.03 0.12
CA VAL A 205 -1.80 6.50 1.05
C VAL A 205 -0.58 7.40 1.16
N SER A 206 -0.08 7.56 2.38
CA SER A 206 1.08 8.37 2.71
C SER A 206 2.06 7.64 3.65
N GLY A 207 3.24 8.23 3.83
CA GLY A 207 4.26 7.78 4.79
C GLY A 207 5.22 6.69 4.30
N VAL A 208 4.81 5.85 3.35
CA VAL A 208 5.65 4.75 2.83
C VAL A 208 5.77 4.79 1.31
N ASP A 209 6.93 4.38 0.81
CA ASP A 209 7.12 4.10 -0.61
C ASP A 209 6.48 2.75 -0.99
N LEU A 210 5.42 2.83 -1.80
CA LEU A 210 4.73 1.69 -2.38
C LEU A 210 5.32 1.22 -3.71
N ALA A 211 6.28 1.92 -4.32
CA ALA A 211 6.84 1.54 -5.61
C ALA A 211 7.28 0.06 -5.69
N PRO A 212 7.85 -0.55 -4.63
CA PRO A 212 8.21 -1.98 -4.66
C PRO A 212 7.03 -2.96 -4.67
N LEU A 213 5.80 -2.47 -4.49
CA LEU A 213 4.54 -3.23 -4.58
C LEU A 213 3.80 -3.03 -5.91
N LEU A 214 4.11 -1.99 -6.67
CA LEU A 214 3.35 -1.67 -7.87
C LEU A 214 3.65 -2.64 -9.02
N ASN A 215 2.65 -2.89 -9.86
CA ASN A 215 2.77 -3.56 -11.16
C ASN A 215 3.40 -4.97 -11.07
N ARG A 216 3.16 -5.64 -9.95
CA ARG A 216 3.66 -6.99 -9.71
C ARG A 216 2.61 -7.80 -8.97
N LYS A 217 2.69 -9.10 -9.22
CA LYS A 217 1.82 -10.08 -8.58
C LYS A 217 2.34 -10.48 -7.21
N PHE A 218 1.44 -10.55 -6.24
CA PHE A 218 1.66 -11.14 -4.93
C PHE A 218 0.64 -12.23 -4.68
N THR A 219 1.06 -13.39 -4.19
CA THR A 219 0.12 -14.36 -3.63
C THR A 219 -0.17 -13.95 -2.19
N ALA A 220 -1.42 -13.64 -1.89
CA ALA A 220 -1.85 -13.18 -0.58
C ALA A 220 -1.56 -14.26 0.49
N PRO A 221 -0.80 -13.93 1.55
CA PRO A 221 -0.76 -14.77 2.73
C PRO A 221 -2.16 -14.97 3.31
N GLN A 222 -2.36 -16.08 4.05
CA GLN A 222 -3.64 -16.35 4.71
C GLN A 222 -4.08 -15.19 5.63
N SER A 223 -3.14 -14.51 6.27
CA SER A 223 -3.41 -13.33 7.09
C SER A 223 -3.96 -12.15 6.28
N VAL A 224 -3.46 -11.94 5.06
CA VAL A 224 -3.95 -10.88 4.14
C VAL A 224 -5.34 -11.23 3.62
N ALA A 225 -5.55 -12.48 3.21
CA ALA A 225 -6.87 -12.93 2.75
C ALA A 225 -7.93 -12.79 3.87
N ALA A 226 -7.56 -13.11 5.12
CA ALA A 226 -8.45 -12.93 6.27
C ALA A 226 -8.83 -11.46 6.53
N LEU A 227 -7.90 -10.52 6.32
CA LEU A 227 -8.20 -9.08 6.40
C LEU A 227 -9.22 -8.67 5.33
N LEU A 228 -9.00 -9.06 4.06
CA LEU A 228 -9.96 -8.73 2.99
C LEU A 228 -11.36 -9.30 3.27
N GLN A 229 -11.46 -10.54 3.75
CA GLN A 229 -12.73 -11.15 4.11
C GLN A 229 -13.42 -10.43 5.27
N ASN A 230 -12.66 -9.98 6.28
CA ASN A 230 -13.22 -9.17 7.36
C ASN A 230 -13.67 -7.79 6.86
N MET A 231 -12.89 -7.13 5.99
CA MET A 231 -13.28 -5.86 5.37
C MET A 231 -14.61 -6.00 4.61
N LEU A 232 -14.81 -7.10 3.87
CA LEU A 232 -16.07 -7.38 3.16
C LEU A 232 -17.25 -7.55 4.12
N ARG A 233 -17.07 -8.25 5.25
CA ARG A 233 -18.11 -8.37 6.29
C ARG A 233 -18.46 -7.02 6.92
N GLU A 234 -17.47 -6.16 7.14
CA GLU A 234 -17.71 -4.80 7.66
C GLU A 234 -18.56 -3.98 6.69
N GLN A 235 -18.44 -4.19 5.37
CA GLN A 235 -19.34 -3.55 4.39
C GLN A 235 -20.79 -4.04 4.45
N GLU A 236 -21.03 -5.24 4.97
CA GLU A 236 -22.39 -5.76 5.17
C GLU A 236 -23.02 -5.21 6.45
N PHE A 237 -22.21 -4.94 7.49
CA PHE A 237 -22.69 -4.46 8.78
C PHE A 237 -22.87 -2.93 8.83
N MET A 238 -21.84 -2.18 8.40
CA MET A 238 -21.84 -0.72 8.27
C MET A 238 -22.37 0.04 9.51
N ASP A 239 -21.76 -0.18 10.66
CA ASP A 239 -22.02 0.63 11.85
C ASP A 239 -21.15 1.90 11.90
N ALA A 240 -21.18 2.61 13.03
CA ALA A 240 -20.42 3.83 13.23
C ALA A 240 -18.88 3.65 13.17
N TYR A 241 -18.38 2.42 13.29
CA TYR A 241 -16.96 2.09 13.37
C TYR A 241 -16.47 1.26 12.18
N SER A 242 -17.36 0.66 11.37
CA SER A 242 -16.99 -0.18 10.23
C SER A 242 -16.00 0.50 9.27
N ASN A 243 -16.18 1.80 8.98
CA ASN A 243 -15.25 2.53 8.11
C ASN A 243 -13.83 2.64 8.70
N ASP A 244 -13.72 2.93 10.01
CA ASP A 244 -12.42 2.99 10.69
C ASP A 244 -11.76 1.61 10.70
N ILE A 245 -12.55 0.56 10.96
CA ILE A 245 -12.07 -0.83 10.94
C ILE A 245 -11.52 -1.19 9.55
N ILE A 246 -12.25 -0.87 8.48
CA ILE A 246 -11.82 -1.10 7.09
C ILE A 246 -10.51 -0.37 6.80
N LEU A 247 -10.39 0.91 7.19
CA LEU A 247 -9.16 1.71 7.01
C LEU A 247 -7.97 1.09 7.74
N TYR A 248 -8.13 0.67 9.00
CA TYR A 248 -7.04 0.05 9.76
C TYR A 248 -6.66 -1.33 9.22
N GLN A 249 -7.63 -2.12 8.73
CA GLN A 249 -7.35 -3.40 8.10
C GLN A 249 -6.59 -3.24 6.78
N LEU A 250 -6.93 -2.22 5.96
CA LEU A 250 -6.17 -1.90 4.75
C LEU A 250 -4.73 -1.45 5.08
N ASN A 251 -4.54 -0.63 6.12
CA ASN A 251 -3.20 -0.27 6.60
C ASN A 251 -2.38 -1.51 6.95
N LEU A 252 -2.95 -2.43 7.74
CA LEU A 252 -2.28 -3.66 8.13
C LEU A 252 -1.98 -4.57 6.92
N LEU A 253 -2.90 -4.66 5.96
CA LEU A 253 -2.73 -5.40 4.72
C LEU A 253 -1.52 -4.89 3.93
N LEU A 254 -1.44 -3.57 3.71
CA LEU A 254 -0.34 -2.96 2.95
C LEU A 254 1.01 -3.14 3.65
N LEU A 255 1.03 -3.04 4.98
CA LEU A 255 2.24 -3.32 5.77
C LEU A 255 2.68 -4.80 5.65
N GLN A 256 1.74 -5.75 5.63
CA GLN A 256 2.06 -7.17 5.43
C GLN A 256 2.62 -7.42 4.03
N LEU A 257 2.02 -6.85 2.99
CA LEU A 257 2.52 -6.95 1.62
C LEU A 257 3.92 -6.32 1.49
N ARG A 258 4.15 -5.16 2.11
CA ARG A 258 5.47 -4.50 2.07
C ARG A 258 6.57 -5.34 2.72
N ARG A 259 6.25 -6.01 3.82
CA ARG A 259 7.18 -6.94 4.49
C ARG A 259 7.49 -8.15 3.63
N GLU A 260 6.48 -8.74 2.97
CA GLU A 260 6.70 -9.86 2.05
C GLU A 260 7.55 -9.43 0.84
N ALA A 261 7.32 -8.24 0.30
CA ALA A 261 8.10 -7.70 -0.81
C ALA A 261 9.57 -7.40 -0.46
N ALA A 262 9.86 -7.11 0.81
CA ALA A 262 11.21 -6.90 1.32
C ALA A 262 11.93 -8.22 1.68
N ALA A 263 11.20 -9.34 1.79
CA ALA A 263 11.82 -10.63 2.06
C ALA A 263 12.68 -11.05 0.85
N PRO A 264 13.87 -11.63 1.07
CA PRO A 264 14.74 -12.09 -0.01
C PRO A 264 14.15 -13.32 -0.69
N LYS A 265 13.22 -13.10 -1.62
CA LYS A 265 12.75 -14.11 -2.58
C LYS A 265 12.92 -13.58 -4.00
N ALA A 266 13.65 -14.39 -4.76
CA ALA A 266 14.22 -14.10 -6.07
C ALA A 266 13.18 -13.82 -7.15
N GLY A 267 13.45 -12.80 -7.97
CA GLY A 267 12.84 -12.59 -9.27
C GLY A 267 13.64 -11.54 -10.04
N LYS A 268 14.38 -11.97 -11.06
CA LYS A 268 15.20 -11.10 -11.92
C LYS A 268 14.31 -10.06 -12.60
N LEU A 269 14.61 -8.78 -12.35
CA LEU A 269 14.11 -7.66 -13.16
C LEU A 269 14.66 -7.85 -14.58
N GLN A 270 13.78 -8.06 -15.55
CA GLN A 270 14.16 -7.96 -16.97
C GLN A 270 14.49 -6.50 -17.27
N THR A 271 15.53 -6.29 -18.09
CA THR A 271 16.12 -5.00 -18.44
C THR A 271 15.09 -3.98 -18.93
N ALA A 272 15.03 -2.83 -18.22
CA ALA A 272 13.94 -1.86 -18.25
C ALA A 272 13.73 -1.10 -19.57
N ASN A 273 14.74 -0.92 -20.42
CA ASN A 273 14.64 0.09 -21.50
C ASN A 273 13.88 -0.39 -22.75
N ALA A 274 14.07 -1.63 -23.20
CA ALA A 274 13.36 -2.15 -24.39
C ALA A 274 11.91 -2.51 -24.06
N VAL A 275 11.68 -3.12 -22.90
CA VAL A 275 10.34 -3.50 -22.40
C VAL A 275 9.46 -2.25 -22.21
N HIS A 276 10.03 -1.14 -21.70
CA HIS A 276 9.30 0.11 -21.53
C HIS A 276 8.80 0.69 -22.86
N SER A 277 9.63 0.66 -23.92
CA SER A 277 9.23 1.18 -25.24
C SER A 277 8.13 0.36 -25.91
N GLU A 278 8.15 -0.97 -25.77
CA GLU A 278 7.12 -1.85 -26.30
C GLU A 278 5.79 -1.70 -25.55
N ASN A 279 5.87 -1.60 -24.22
CA ASN A 279 4.75 -1.37 -23.32
C ASN A 279 4.05 -0.04 -23.61
N GLU A 280 4.82 1.02 -23.88
CA GLU A 280 4.30 2.33 -24.29
C GLU A 280 3.44 2.23 -25.55
N ILE A 281 3.94 1.53 -26.58
CA ILE A 281 3.22 1.34 -27.86
C ILE A 281 1.90 0.61 -27.62
N ILE A 282 1.90 -0.44 -26.78
CA ILE A 282 0.68 -1.17 -26.43
C ILE A 282 -0.31 -0.26 -25.71
N ARG A 283 0.15 0.50 -24.70
CA ARG A 283 -0.71 1.40 -23.94
C ARG A 283 -1.38 2.44 -24.83
N GLN A 284 -0.61 3.10 -25.71
CA GLN A 284 -1.14 4.08 -26.65
C GLN A 284 -2.15 3.44 -27.62
N ALA A 285 -1.88 2.21 -28.07
CA ALA A 285 -2.78 1.49 -28.97
C ALA A 285 -4.12 1.17 -28.28
N GLN A 286 -4.06 0.72 -27.02
CA GLN A 286 -5.26 0.42 -26.23
C GLN A 286 -6.09 1.69 -25.97
N GLN A 287 -5.45 2.80 -25.57
CA GLN A 287 -6.12 4.08 -25.36
C GLN A 287 -6.80 4.59 -26.64
N PHE A 288 -6.11 4.51 -27.78
CA PHE A 288 -6.68 4.91 -29.06
C PHE A 288 -7.90 4.07 -29.45
N ILE A 289 -7.82 2.74 -29.31
CA ILE A 289 -8.92 1.81 -29.62
C ILE A 289 -10.15 2.13 -28.76
N SER A 290 -9.95 2.32 -27.45
CA SER A 290 -11.06 2.62 -26.54
C SER A 290 -11.72 3.97 -26.87
N ALA A 291 -10.94 5.00 -27.23
CA ALA A 291 -11.46 6.31 -27.58
C ALA A 291 -12.22 6.34 -28.93
N HIS A 292 -11.90 5.45 -29.88
CA HIS A 292 -12.43 5.48 -31.25
C HIS A 292 -13.25 4.22 -31.60
N ILE A 293 -13.80 3.52 -30.60
CA ILE A 293 -14.42 2.20 -30.81
C ILE A 293 -15.66 2.23 -31.73
N ARG A 294 -16.36 3.36 -31.77
CA ARG A 294 -17.54 3.61 -32.61
C ARG A 294 -17.20 4.03 -34.04
N GLU A 295 -15.91 4.10 -34.36
CA GLU A 295 -15.42 4.38 -35.71
C GLU A 295 -14.98 3.10 -36.42
N LYS A 296 -14.68 3.22 -37.72
CA LYS A 296 -14.17 2.11 -38.52
C LYS A 296 -12.70 1.82 -38.19
N LEU A 297 -12.48 1.15 -37.06
CA LEU A 297 -11.17 0.67 -36.63
C LEU A 297 -10.67 -0.48 -37.49
N SER A 298 -9.37 -0.44 -37.81
CA SER A 298 -8.64 -1.53 -38.44
C SER A 298 -7.24 -1.62 -37.84
N VAL A 299 -6.64 -2.82 -37.83
CA VAL A 299 -5.27 -3.00 -37.32
C VAL A 299 -4.26 -2.06 -38.00
N PRO A 300 -4.32 -1.83 -39.33
CA PRO A 300 -3.45 -0.84 -39.98
C PRO A 300 -3.65 0.61 -39.49
N LEU A 301 -4.88 1.00 -39.13
CA LEU A 301 -5.16 2.34 -38.60
C LEU A 301 -4.53 2.51 -37.22
N VAL A 302 -4.74 1.53 -36.32
CA VAL A 302 -4.16 1.56 -34.98
C VAL A 302 -2.63 1.58 -35.05
N ALA A 303 -2.04 0.74 -35.89
CA ALA A 303 -0.59 0.67 -36.06
C ALA A 303 0.01 2.00 -36.55
N ARG A 304 -0.68 2.69 -37.48
CA ARG A 304 -0.28 4.03 -37.92
C ARG A 304 -0.36 5.07 -36.80
N GLN A 305 -1.38 4.98 -35.95
CA GLN A 305 -1.57 5.95 -34.87
C GLN A 305 -0.46 5.87 -33.80
N VAL A 306 0.08 4.67 -33.58
CA VAL A 306 1.17 4.44 -32.63
C VAL A 306 2.54 4.30 -33.30
N ASP A 307 2.67 4.83 -34.53
CA ASP A 307 3.91 4.91 -35.31
C ASP A 307 4.67 3.57 -35.48
N VAL A 308 3.94 2.47 -35.68
CA VAL A 308 4.53 1.15 -35.93
C VAL A 308 3.94 0.42 -37.13
N SER A 309 4.65 -0.60 -37.62
CA SER A 309 4.09 -1.48 -38.64
C SER A 309 2.98 -2.38 -38.08
N PRO A 310 1.96 -2.77 -38.87
CA PRO A 310 0.89 -3.67 -38.42
C PRO A 310 1.40 -5.03 -37.95
N SER A 311 2.45 -5.56 -38.59
CA SER A 311 3.10 -6.81 -38.20
C SER A 311 3.79 -6.69 -36.84
N TYR A 312 4.45 -5.55 -36.58
CA TYR A 312 5.07 -5.30 -35.29
C TYR A 312 4.03 -5.11 -34.18
N LEU A 313 2.97 -4.33 -34.43
CA LEU A 313 1.86 -4.19 -33.48
C LEU A 313 1.23 -5.55 -33.13
N THR A 314 1.03 -6.41 -34.13
CA THR A 314 0.50 -7.77 -33.93
C THR A 314 1.43 -8.62 -33.08
N ALA A 315 2.74 -8.57 -33.34
CA ALA A 315 3.74 -9.26 -32.54
C ALA A 315 3.75 -8.78 -31.09
N LEU A 316 3.67 -7.45 -30.86
CA LEU A 316 3.60 -6.87 -29.52
C LEU A 316 2.33 -7.28 -28.78
N PHE A 317 1.17 -7.28 -29.43
CA PHE A 317 -0.09 -7.71 -28.81
C PHE A 317 -0.05 -9.19 -28.42
N HIS A 318 0.52 -10.08 -29.26
CA HIS A 318 0.70 -11.48 -28.90
C HIS A 318 1.72 -11.66 -27.76
N LYS A 319 2.83 -10.92 -27.79
CA LYS A 319 3.87 -10.98 -26.76
C LYS A 319 3.33 -10.52 -25.40
N ASN A 320 2.65 -9.38 -25.37
CA ASN A 320 2.30 -8.68 -24.14
C ASN A 320 0.89 -8.98 -23.64
N LEU A 321 -0.08 -9.25 -24.53
CA LEU A 321 -1.50 -9.45 -24.19
C LEU A 321 -2.03 -10.84 -24.58
N GLN A 322 -1.19 -11.71 -25.16
CA GLN A 322 -1.56 -13.06 -25.60
C GLN A 322 -2.73 -13.14 -26.59
N ILE A 323 -3.11 -12.03 -27.23
CA ILE A 323 -4.18 -11.94 -28.22
C ILE A 323 -3.75 -11.06 -29.40
N SER A 324 -4.48 -11.12 -30.53
CA SER A 324 -4.21 -10.22 -31.66
C SER A 324 -4.88 -8.85 -31.46
N PRO A 325 -4.39 -7.76 -32.11
CA PRO A 325 -5.04 -6.45 -32.06
C PRO A 325 -6.48 -6.50 -32.59
N GLY A 326 -6.75 -7.33 -33.61
CA GLY A 326 -8.10 -7.51 -34.15
C GLY A 326 -9.06 -8.17 -33.15
N GLU A 327 -8.57 -9.18 -32.43
CA GLU A 327 -9.34 -9.80 -31.34
C GLU A 327 -9.62 -8.81 -30.21
N TYR A 328 -8.62 -7.99 -29.85
CA TYR A 328 -8.80 -6.93 -28.86
C TYR A 328 -9.90 -5.94 -29.26
N ILE A 329 -9.84 -5.39 -30.49
CA ILE A 329 -10.89 -4.50 -31.03
C ILE A 329 -12.27 -5.19 -30.99
N ARG A 330 -12.36 -6.46 -31.41
CA ARG A 330 -13.61 -7.24 -31.36
C ARG A 330 -14.17 -7.29 -29.94
N ARG A 331 -13.32 -7.60 -28.95
CA ARG A 331 -13.70 -7.69 -27.54
C ARG A 331 -14.21 -6.35 -27.00
N ILE A 332 -13.52 -5.24 -27.28
CA ILE A 332 -13.94 -3.90 -26.85
C ILE A 332 -15.29 -3.51 -27.50
N LYS A 333 -15.49 -3.80 -28.79
CA LYS A 333 -16.79 -3.59 -29.47
C LYS A 333 -17.92 -4.39 -28.81
N LEU A 334 -17.68 -5.65 -28.46
CA LEU A 334 -18.68 -6.48 -27.80
C LEU A 334 -19.03 -5.96 -26.40
N GLN A 335 -18.07 -5.41 -25.65
CA GLN A 335 -18.37 -4.75 -24.38
C GLN A 335 -19.20 -3.47 -24.56
N GLU A 336 -18.81 -2.61 -25.50
CA GLU A 336 -19.59 -1.41 -25.85
C GLU A 336 -21.04 -1.77 -26.23
N SER A 337 -21.23 -2.89 -26.93
CA SER A 337 -22.58 -3.37 -27.26
C SER A 337 -23.41 -3.75 -26.02
N LYS A 338 -22.82 -4.30 -24.95
CA LYS A 338 -23.55 -4.58 -23.70
C LYS A 338 -24.07 -3.28 -23.08
N GLN A 339 -23.26 -2.23 -23.12
CA GLN A 339 -23.65 -0.90 -22.62
C GLN A 339 -24.81 -0.33 -23.43
N MET A 340 -24.70 -0.33 -24.76
CA MET A 340 -25.78 0.13 -25.66
C MET A 340 -27.09 -0.67 -25.47
N ILE A 341 -27.02 -1.98 -25.22
CA ILE A 341 -28.20 -2.81 -24.96
C ILE A 341 -28.90 -2.42 -23.65
N ARG A 342 -28.14 -2.10 -22.60
CA ARG A 342 -28.67 -1.64 -21.30
C ARG A 342 -29.36 -0.29 -21.40
N GLU A 343 -28.81 0.61 -22.20
CA GLU A 343 -29.39 1.94 -22.44
C GLU A 343 -30.75 1.86 -23.17
N ASN A 344 -31.05 0.73 -23.83
CA ASN A 344 -32.35 0.43 -24.47
C ASN A 344 -32.83 1.50 -25.49
N ASN A 345 -31.92 2.27 -26.06
CA ASN A 345 -32.24 3.33 -27.03
C ASN A 345 -32.13 2.88 -28.50
N LEU A 346 -31.51 1.72 -28.74
CA LEU A 346 -31.19 1.22 -30.07
C LEU A 346 -31.64 -0.23 -30.24
N ASN A 347 -32.07 -0.59 -31.45
CA ASN A 347 -32.30 -1.98 -31.83
C ASN A 347 -30.98 -2.69 -32.20
N PHE A 348 -30.99 -4.03 -32.26
CA PHE A 348 -29.76 -4.79 -32.52
C PHE A 348 -29.12 -4.52 -33.90
N THR A 349 -29.93 -4.13 -34.90
CA THR A 349 -29.42 -3.74 -36.23
C THR A 349 -28.67 -2.42 -36.16
N GLU A 350 -29.19 -1.44 -35.41
CA GLU A 350 -28.55 -0.14 -35.17
C GLU A 350 -27.26 -0.30 -34.36
N ILE A 351 -27.28 -1.11 -33.30
CA ILE A 351 -26.07 -1.42 -32.50
C ILE A 351 -25.00 -2.06 -33.37
N ALA A 352 -25.37 -3.05 -34.19
CA ALA A 352 -24.44 -3.69 -35.11
C ALA A 352 -23.86 -2.68 -36.12
N ALA A 353 -24.68 -1.75 -36.64
CA ALA A 353 -24.25 -0.72 -37.57
C ALA A 353 -23.31 0.30 -36.92
N GLN A 354 -23.62 0.80 -35.71
CA GLN A 354 -22.77 1.73 -34.97
C GLN A 354 -21.42 1.13 -34.59
N LEU A 355 -21.36 -0.18 -34.34
CA LEU A 355 -20.12 -0.90 -34.05
C LEU A 355 -19.43 -1.42 -35.32
N HIS A 356 -19.94 -1.06 -36.50
CA HIS A 356 -19.42 -1.44 -37.81
C HIS A 356 -19.31 -2.96 -38.04
N TYR A 357 -20.29 -3.72 -37.57
CA TYR A 357 -20.47 -5.12 -37.97
C TYR A 357 -21.13 -5.18 -39.35
N SER A 358 -20.71 -6.13 -40.19
CA SER A 358 -21.26 -6.32 -41.54
C SER A 358 -22.73 -6.73 -41.55
N THR A 359 -23.16 -7.52 -40.56
CA THR A 359 -24.55 -7.94 -40.40
C THR A 359 -24.89 -8.12 -38.91
N VAL A 360 -26.17 -7.98 -38.57
CA VAL A 360 -26.70 -8.28 -37.22
C VAL A 360 -26.52 -9.75 -36.83
N HIS A 361 -26.50 -10.67 -37.80
CA HIS A 361 -26.23 -12.09 -37.57
C HIS A 361 -24.78 -12.34 -37.16
N HIS A 362 -23.83 -11.66 -37.83
CA HIS A 362 -22.42 -11.74 -37.45
C HIS A 362 -22.21 -11.19 -36.03
N PHE A 363 -22.78 -10.02 -35.72
CA PHE A 363 -22.78 -9.46 -34.37
C PHE A 363 -23.35 -10.44 -33.32
N SER A 364 -24.55 -10.96 -33.57
CA SER A 364 -25.23 -11.88 -32.62
C SER A 364 -24.44 -13.15 -32.35
N ARG A 365 -23.80 -13.73 -33.38
CA ARG A 365 -22.95 -14.92 -33.23
C ARG A 365 -21.73 -14.61 -32.35
N GLN A 366 -21.05 -13.51 -32.62
CA GLN A 366 -19.86 -13.08 -31.88
C GLN A 366 -20.18 -12.74 -30.41
N PHE A 367 -21.33 -12.09 -30.19
CA PHE A 367 -21.83 -11.79 -28.85
C PHE A 367 -22.10 -13.07 -28.06
N LYS A 368 -22.81 -14.04 -28.65
CA LYS A 368 -23.08 -15.34 -28.01
C LYS A 368 -21.81 -16.13 -27.73
N GLU A 369 -20.86 -16.15 -28.65
CA GLU A 369 -19.58 -16.83 -28.46
C GLU A 369 -18.80 -16.24 -27.27
N LYS A 370 -18.81 -14.91 -27.12
CA LYS A 370 -18.05 -14.23 -26.06
C LYS A 370 -18.72 -14.31 -24.68
N PHE A 371 -20.03 -14.12 -24.61
CA PHE A 371 -20.76 -14.01 -23.34
C PHE A 371 -21.57 -15.26 -22.97
N GLY A 372 -21.68 -16.24 -23.88
CA GLY A 372 -22.45 -17.47 -23.69
C GLY A 372 -23.95 -17.35 -23.97
N ILE A 373 -24.49 -16.14 -24.06
CA ILE A 373 -25.91 -15.83 -24.28
C ILE A 373 -26.08 -14.89 -25.47
N THR A 374 -27.22 -14.96 -26.15
CA THR A 374 -27.54 -14.08 -27.28
C THR A 374 -27.79 -12.63 -26.82
N PRO A 375 -27.65 -11.62 -27.71
CA PRO A 375 -28.03 -10.24 -27.39
C PRO A 375 -29.47 -10.11 -26.90
N THR A 376 -30.40 -10.90 -27.45
CA THR A 376 -31.82 -10.93 -27.05
C THR A 376 -32.01 -11.48 -25.64
N GLU A 377 -31.32 -12.58 -25.29
CA GLU A 377 -31.36 -13.14 -23.94
C GLU A 377 -30.75 -12.16 -22.93
N TYR A 378 -29.63 -11.53 -23.27
CA TYR A 378 -29.00 -10.52 -22.42
C TYR A 378 -29.90 -9.30 -22.21
N ALA A 379 -30.54 -8.79 -23.27
CA ALA A 379 -31.47 -7.68 -23.16
C ALA A 379 -32.64 -7.98 -22.22
N LYS A 380 -33.10 -9.24 -22.15
CA LYS A 380 -34.15 -9.67 -21.22
C LYS A 380 -33.69 -9.81 -19.77
N SER A 381 -32.38 -10.00 -19.53
CA SER A 381 -31.86 -10.14 -18.16
C SER A 381 -31.51 -8.80 -17.52
N VAL A 382 -31.37 -7.74 -18.31
CA VAL A 382 -31.00 -6.38 -17.84
C VAL A 382 -32.15 -5.37 -17.93
N ARG A 383 -33.28 -5.77 -18.53
CA ARG A 383 -34.55 -5.01 -18.56
C ARG A 383 -35.53 -5.68 -17.62
#